data_AF-A0A950NGR8-F1
#
_entry.id   AF-A0A950NGR8-F1
#
_cell.length_a   1.000
_cell.length_b   1.000
_cell.length_c   1.000
_cell.angle_alpha   90.00
_cell.angle_beta   90.00
_cell.angle_gamma   90.00
#
_symmetry.space_group_name_H-M   'P 1'
#
loop_
_entity.id
_entity.type
_entity.pdbx_description
1 polymer ?
#
loop_
_entity_poly.entity_id
_entity_poly.type
_entity_poly.pdbx_seq_one_letter_code
_entity_poly.pdbx_strand_id
1 'polypeptide(L)' 'QAFSIGRSVGVQFHPEVTPEIMDAWVEAYRHELDQEGVDPDLLLKETYERADETRAAAWRLFDGFLGRTRRVREAVRGG' A
#
# COMPACT_ATOMS: atom_id res chain seq x y z
N GLN A 1 -0.70 -7.67 -7.34
CA GLN A 1 -2.18 -7.59 -7.45
C GLN A 1 -2.57 -6.13 -7.55
N ALA A 2 -2.80 -5.63 -8.76
CA ALA A 2 -3.32 -4.29 -8.98
C ALA A 2 -3.98 -4.24 -10.37
N PHE A 3 -4.99 -3.39 -10.54
CA PHE A 3 -5.62 -3.16 -11.85
C PHE A 3 -6.10 -1.71 -11.97
N SER A 4 -6.45 -1.28 -13.18
CA SER A 4 -7.06 0.03 -13.42
C SER A 4 -8.26 -0.08 -14.34
N ILE A 5 -9.33 0.64 -14.01
CA ILE A 5 -10.55 0.75 -14.83
C ILE A 5 -10.91 2.24 -14.93
N GLY A 6 -10.80 2.80 -16.14
CA GLY A 6 -11.02 4.23 -16.38
C GLY A 6 -10.13 5.10 -15.49
N ARG A 7 -10.74 5.73 -14.48
CA ARG A 7 -10.09 6.63 -13.53
C ARG A 7 -9.84 6.02 -12.15
N SER A 8 -10.06 4.72 -12.00
CA SER A 8 -9.94 4.02 -10.73
C SER A 8 -8.77 3.04 -10.79
N VAL A 9 -8.06 2.91 -9.66
CA VAL A 9 -7.05 1.88 -9.44
C VAL A 9 -7.49 1.02 -8.27
N GLY A 10 -7.36 -0.30 -8.40
CA GLY A 10 -7.58 -1.26 -7.31
C GLY A 10 -6.26 -1.93 -6.96
N VAL A 11 -5.97 -2.06 -5.66
CA VAL A 11 -4.80 -2.77 -5.12
C VAL A 11 -5.25 -3.73 -4.03
N GLN A 12 -4.63 -4.91 -3.94
CA GLN A 12 -4.89 -5.83 -2.82
C GLN A 12 -3.98 -5.54 -1.62
N PHE A 13 -2.78 -5.01 -1.86
CA PHE A 13 -1.83 -4.66 -0.82
C PHE A 13 -2.16 -3.29 -0.22
N HIS A 14 -1.54 -2.99 0.92
CA HIS A 14 -1.76 -1.77 1.69
C HIS A 14 -0.59 -0.78 1.53
N PRO A 15 -0.57 0.05 0.47
CA PRO A 15 0.48 1.06 0.29
C PRO A 15 0.45 2.16 1.38
N GLU A 16 -0.61 2.24 2.17
CA GLU A 16 -0.81 3.21 3.25
C GLU A 16 -0.19 2.79 4.60
N VAL A 17 0.21 1.53 4.75
CA VAL A 17 0.70 1.01 6.03
C VAL A 17 2.05 1.63 6.38
N THR A 18 2.12 2.15 7.60
CA THR A 18 3.34 2.63 8.25
C THR A 18 3.80 1.63 9.32
N PRO A 19 5.04 1.72 9.83
CA PRO A 19 5.49 0.87 10.94
C PRO A 19 4.55 0.91 12.14
N GLU A 20 4.02 2.08 12.49
CA GLU A 20 3.11 2.23 13.64
C GLU A 20 1.75 1.54 13.40
N ILE A 21 1.28 1.53 12.15
CA ILE A 21 0.07 0.78 11.78
C ILE A 21 0.35 -0.72 11.88
N MET A 22 1.52 -1.17 11.42
CA MET A 22 1.89 -2.59 11.51
C MET A 22 2.06 -3.03 12.96
N ASP A 23 2.67 -2.22 13.82
CA ASP A 23 2.77 -2.50 15.26
C ASP A 23 1.38 -2.75 15.86
N ALA A 24 0.42 -1.87 15.59
CA ALA A 24 -0.96 -2.01 16.06
C ALA A 24 -1.66 -3.27 15.51
N TRP A 25 -1.38 -3.65 14.26
CA TRP A 25 -1.93 -4.87 13.66
C TRP A 25 -1.31 -6.12 14.28
N VAL A 26 0.01 -6.17 14.46
CA VAL A 26 0.67 -7.29 15.12
C VAL A 26 0.18 -7.45 16.55
N GLU A 27 0.00 -6.35 17.28
CA GLU A 27 -0.59 -6.39 18.63
C GLU A 27 -2.01 -7.00 18.61
N ALA A 28 -2.85 -6.57 17.67
CA ALA A 28 -4.23 -7.04 17.57
C ALA A 28 -4.36 -8.50 17.09
N TYR A 29 -3.48 -8.97 16.22
CA TYR A 29 -3.61 -10.22 15.47
C TYR A 29 -2.51 -11.25 15.78
N ARG A 30 -1.75 -11.07 16.86
CA ARG A 30 -0.59 -11.93 17.17
C ARG A 30 -0.91 -13.43 17.17
N HIS A 31 -2.03 -13.83 17.77
CA HIS A 31 -2.40 -15.24 17.82
C HIS A 31 -2.69 -15.81 16.43
N GLU A 32 -3.24 -15.01 15.53
CA GLU A 32 -3.60 -15.43 14.18
C GLU A 32 -2.33 -15.58 13.34
N LEU A 33 -1.37 -14.68 13.50
CA LEU A 33 -0.04 -14.78 12.89
C LEU A 33 0.67 -16.07 13.30
N ASP A 34 0.66 -16.41 14.59
CA ASP A 34 1.25 -17.66 15.09
C ASP A 34 0.58 -18.91 14.49
N GLN A 35 -0.75 -18.88 14.33
CA GLN A 35 -1.52 -19.99 13.73
C GLN A 35 -1.21 -20.19 12.25
N GLU A 36 -0.98 -19.10 11.53
CA GLU A 36 -0.60 -19.10 10.11
C GLU A 36 0.91 -19.30 9.89
N GLY A 37 1.70 -19.47 10.98
CA GLY A 37 3.13 -19.70 10.93
C GLY A 37 3.95 -18.47 10.53
N VAL A 38 3.41 -17.27 10.74
CA VAL A 38 4.06 -15.98 10.49
C VAL A 38 4.71 -15.50 11.79
N ASP A 39 6.04 -15.34 11.79
CA ASP A 39 6.77 -14.78 12.92
C ASP A 39 6.50 -13.26 13.03
N PRO A 40 5.82 -12.79 14.09
CA PRO A 40 5.46 -11.38 14.21
C PRO A 40 6.67 -10.47 14.42
N ASP A 41 7.72 -10.95 15.09
CA ASP A 41 8.90 -10.14 15.41
C ASP A 41 9.76 -9.94 14.14
N LEU A 42 9.86 -10.98 13.30
CA LEU A 42 10.49 -10.86 11.98
C LEU A 42 9.69 -9.95 11.03
N LEU A 43 8.36 -10.04 11.07
CA LEU A 43 7.49 -9.16 10.27
C LEU A 43 7.66 -7.68 10.63
N LEU A 44 7.72 -7.36 11.93
CA LEU A 44 7.97 -6.00 12.39
C LEU A 44 9.37 -5.53 12.01
N LYS A 45 10.38 -6.37 12.22
CA LYS A 45 11.76 -6.05 11.83
C LYS A 45 11.86 -5.69 10.35
N GLU A 46 11.30 -6.51 9.45
CA GLU A 46 11.30 -6.23 8.01
C GLU A 46 10.53 -4.93 7.70
N THR A 47 9.41 -4.70 8.38
CA THR A 47 8.60 -3.48 8.20
C THR A 47 9.41 -2.22 8.50
N TYR A 48 10.15 -2.22 9.61
CA TYR A 48 11.01 -1.10 9.98
C TYR A 48 12.20 -0.95 9.03
N GLU A 49 12.85 -2.04 8.63
CA GLU A 49 13.99 -2.00 7.69
C GLU A 49 13.61 -1.43 6.32
N ARG A 50 12.36 -1.66 5.87
CA ARG A 50 11.89 -1.28 4.53
C ARG A 50 11.04 -0.02 4.50
N ALA A 51 10.80 0.63 5.65
CA ALA A 51 9.83 1.72 5.80
C ALA A 51 10.04 2.88 4.81
N ASP A 52 11.28 3.33 4.62
CA ASP A 52 11.59 4.44 3.71
C ASP A 52 11.36 4.06 2.24
N GLU A 53 11.77 2.84 1.86
CA GLU A 53 11.62 2.33 0.50
C GLU A 53 10.15 2.15 0.13
N THR A 54 9.37 1.53 1.03
CA THR A 54 7.94 1.28 0.82
C THR A 54 7.16 2.59 0.82
N ARG A 55 7.49 3.54 1.69
CA ARG A 55 6.94 4.90 1.68
C ARG A 55 7.19 5.59 0.34
N ALA A 56 8.43 5.56 -0.16
CA ALA A 56 8.75 6.16 -1.46
C ALA A 56 7.98 5.48 -2.61
N ALA A 57 7.79 4.16 -2.55
CA ALA A 57 7.00 3.43 -3.53
C ALA A 57 5.51 3.80 -3.48
N ALA A 58 4.95 3.96 -2.28
CA ALA A 58 3.56 4.39 -2.09
C ALA A 58 3.32 5.78 -2.69
N TRP A 59 4.22 6.75 -2.46
CA TRP A 59 4.11 8.07 -3.08
C TRP A 59 4.15 8.01 -4.61
N ARG A 60 5.06 7.23 -5.19
CA ARG A 60 5.11 7.02 -6.65
C ARG A 60 3.80 6.43 -7.19
N LEU A 61 3.16 5.52 -6.47
CA LEU A 61 1.87 4.94 -6.85
C LEU A 61 0.78 6.01 -6.88
N PHE A 62 0.65 6.81 -5.80
CA PHE A 62 -0.38 7.84 -5.69
C PHE A 62 -0.15 8.99 -6.68
N ASP A 63 1.08 9.46 -6.86
CA ASP A 63 1.42 10.49 -7.85
C ASP A 63 1.12 10.00 -9.28
N GLY A 64 1.46 8.75 -9.58
CA GLY A 64 1.14 8.12 -10.86
C GLY A 64 -0.37 8.04 -11.12
N PHE A 65 -1.15 7.71 -10.09
CA PHE A 65 -2.61 7.67 -10.15
C PHE A 65 -3.21 9.07 -10.40
N LEU A 66 -2.78 10.08 -9.63
CA LEU A 66 -3.22 11.47 -9.80
C LEU A 66 -2.88 12.01 -11.19
N GLY A 67 -1.66 11.75 -11.68
CA GLY A 67 -1.24 12.13 -13.03
C GLY A 67 -2.11 11.49 -14.12
N ARG A 68 -2.47 10.21 -13.98
CA ARG A 68 -3.33 9.51 -14.95
C ARG A 68 -4.75 10.04 -14.92
N THR A 69 -5.33 10.24 -13.74
CA THR A 69 -6.72 10.74 -13.62
C THR A 69 -6.87 12.16 -14.19
N ARG A 70 -5.86 13.03 -14.01
CA ARG A 70 -5.83 14.35 -14.64
C ARG A 70 -5.85 14.26 -16.16
N ARG A 71 -4.99 13.43 -16.78
CA ARG A 71 -4.93 13.27 -18.24
C ARG A 71 -6.25 12.77 -18.83
N VAL A 72 -6.91 11.81 -18.18
CA VAL A 72 -8.23 11.32 -18.63
C VAL A 72 -9.28 12.43 -18.59
N ARG A 73 -9.25 13.34 -17.59
CA ARG A 73 -10.17 14.48 -17.54
C ARG A 73 -9.95 15.48 -18.67
N GLU A 74 -8.70 15.72 -19.04
CA GLU A 74 -8.35 16.64 -20.13
C GLU A 74 -8.83 16.07 -21.48
N ALA A 75 -8.63 14.78 -21.74
CA ALA A 75 -9.09 14.11 -22.96
C ALA A 75 -10.63 14.14 -23.12
N VAL A 76 -11.39 13.95 -22.03
CA VAL A 76 -12.87 13.99 -22.06
C VAL A 76 -13.42 15.41 -22.24
N ARG A 77 -12.67 16.46 -21.89
CA ARG A 77 -13.12 17.86 -22.01
C ARG A 77 -12.78 18.49 -23.37
N GLY A 78 -11.86 17.90 -24.12
CA GLY A 78 -11.35 18.43 -25.40
C GLY A 78 -11.89 17.74 -26.65
N GLY A 79 -12.78 16.76 -26.52
CA GLY A 79 -13.49 16.08 -27.63
C GLY A 79 -14.99 16.27 -27.50
#